data_AF-A0A9D2RBX9-F1
#
_entry.id   AF-A0A9D2RBX9-F1
#
_cell.length_a   1.000
_cell.length_b   1.000
_cell.length_c   1.000
_cell.angle_alpha   90.00
_cell.angle_beta   90.00
_cell.angle_gamma   90.00
#
_symmetry.space_group_name_H-M   'P 1'
#
loop_
_entity.id
_entity.type
_entity.pdbx_description
1 polymer ?
#
loop_
_entity_poly.entity_id
_entity_poly.type
_entity_poly.pdbx_seq_one_letter_code
_entity_poly.pdbx_strand_id
1 'polypeptide(L)'
;MERKWETPRVLVQEFEPNEYVAVCWGVACDVSWANDYEQRYGFWDGGNVSHASDHCGNSSNQVIYDWNNDGVGERMVETGTDGLGTLNCRIYEDCTETGKFINPISASQVQVGDLIYWTTSAGNRTWHHRGTVTATAEGHPNRS
;
A
#
# COMPACT_ATOMS: atom_id res chain seq x y z
N MET A 1 -14.48 55.06 20.50
CA MET A 1 -13.66 53.96 21.05
C MET A 1 -14.00 52.72 20.24
N GLU A 2 -13.18 52.40 19.25
CA GLU A 2 -13.44 51.32 18.29
C GLU A 2 -12.98 49.98 18.88
N ARG A 3 -13.84 48.97 18.79
CA ARG A 3 -13.52 47.60 19.23
C ARG A 3 -12.83 46.90 18.06
N LYS A 4 -11.52 46.67 18.18
CA LYS A 4 -10.80 45.76 17.29
C LYS A 4 -11.21 44.34 17.62
N TRP A 5 -11.74 43.63 16.63
CA TRP A 5 -11.94 42.19 16.68
C TRP A 5 -10.72 41.55 16.04
N GLU A 6 -9.82 41.01 16.86
CA GLU A 6 -8.71 40.20 16.39
C GLU A 6 -9.17 38.74 16.35
N THR A 7 -9.15 38.14 15.16
CA THR A 7 -9.50 36.72 14.98
C THR A 7 -8.45 35.85 15.69
N PRO A 8 -8.85 34.82 16.47
CA PRO A 8 -7.89 33.88 17.04
C PRO A 8 -7.14 33.17 15.91
N ARG A 9 -5.83 33.37 15.83
CA ARG A 9 -4.97 32.61 14.93
C ARG A 9 -4.58 31.34 15.67
N VAL A 10 -5.09 30.20 15.22
CA VAL A 10 -4.52 28.90 15.60
C VAL A 10 -3.11 28.87 15.00
N LEU A 11 -2.09 28.81 15.86
CA LEU A 11 -0.78 28.32 15.46
C LEU A 11 -0.98 26.86 15.11
N VAL A 12 -1.01 26.54 13.82
CA VAL A 12 -0.81 25.16 13.40
C VAL A 12 0.61 24.85 13.79
N GLN A 13 0.77 24.12 14.89
CA GLN A 13 2.02 23.45 15.20
C GLN A 13 2.19 22.42 14.10
N GLU A 14 2.96 22.78 13.08
CA GLU A 14 3.52 21.85 12.11
C GLU A 14 4.35 20.88 12.94
N PHE A 15 3.74 19.75 13.28
CA PHE A 15 4.49 18.63 13.83
C PHE A 15 5.28 18.11 12.63
N GLU A 16 6.48 18.64 12.43
CA GLU A 16 7.50 17.95 11.66
C GLU A 16 7.62 16.57 12.31
N PRO A 17 7.27 15.47 11.62
CA PRO A 17 7.66 14.17 12.10
C PRO A 17 9.18 14.23 12.13
N ASN A 18 9.73 14.23 13.33
CA ASN A 18 11.13 13.97 13.59
C ASN A 18 11.56 12.85 12.64
N GLU A 19 12.66 13.04 11.91
CA GLU A 19 13.15 12.13 10.87
C GLU A 19 13.42 10.74 11.47
N TYR A 20 12.35 9.97 11.60
CA TYR A 20 12.37 8.58 11.96
C TYR A 20 12.89 7.86 10.72
N VAL A 21 14.04 7.18 10.87
CA VAL A 21 14.60 6.26 9.89
C VAL A 21 13.52 5.21 9.59
N ALA A 22 12.72 5.45 8.55
CA ALA A 22 11.58 4.61 8.25
C ALA A 22 12.09 3.28 7.69
N VAL A 23 11.88 2.17 8.40
CA VAL A 23 12.11 0.86 7.81
C VAL A 23 10.93 0.54 6.90
N CYS A 24 11.23 -0.01 5.73
CA CYS A 24 10.24 -0.28 4.70
C CYS A 24 10.32 -1.76 4.33
N TRP A 25 9.20 -2.49 4.45
CA TRP A 25 9.08 -3.83 3.87
C TRP A 25 8.47 -3.73 2.48
N GLY A 26 8.95 -4.58 1.57
CA GLY A 26 8.47 -4.65 0.19
C GLY A 26 7.55 -5.84 -0.03
N VAL A 27 6.59 -5.70 -0.93
CA VAL A 27 5.67 -6.80 -1.31
C VAL A 27 5.52 -6.86 -2.83
N ALA A 28 6.27 -7.74 -3.50
CA ALA A 28 6.07 -7.93 -4.95
C ALA A 28 4.73 -8.62 -5.22
N CYS A 29 3.92 -8.05 -6.12
CA CYS A 29 2.71 -8.71 -6.62
C CYS A 29 3.07 -9.91 -7.50
N ASP A 30 2.39 -11.03 -7.27
CA ASP A 30 2.34 -12.15 -8.20
C ASP A 30 1.48 -11.76 -9.41
N VAL A 31 2.14 -11.12 -10.38
CA VAL A 31 1.52 -10.54 -11.58
C VAL A 31 0.76 -11.58 -12.40
N SER A 32 1.26 -12.81 -12.47
CA SER A 32 0.59 -13.88 -13.22
C SER A 32 -0.71 -14.28 -12.53
N TRP A 33 -0.68 -14.46 -11.21
CA TRP A 33 -1.88 -14.75 -10.43
C TRP A 33 -2.88 -13.60 -10.46
N ALA A 34 -2.41 -12.35 -10.32
CA ALA A 34 -3.28 -11.19 -10.29
C ALA A 34 -4.00 -10.97 -11.62
N ASN A 35 -3.30 -11.04 -12.75
CA ASN A 35 -3.94 -10.95 -14.07
C ASN A 35 -4.93 -12.10 -14.33
N ASP A 36 -4.65 -13.32 -13.87
CA ASP A 36 -5.62 -14.44 -13.96
C ASP A 36 -6.84 -14.18 -13.07
N TYR A 37 -6.65 -13.64 -11.87
CA TYR A 37 -7.72 -13.28 -10.95
C TYR A 37 -8.66 -12.24 -11.58
N GLU A 38 -8.13 -11.16 -12.14
CA GLU A 38 -8.97 -10.12 -12.74
C GLU A 38 -9.79 -10.65 -13.92
N GLN A 39 -9.21 -11.54 -14.74
CA GLN A 39 -9.92 -12.19 -15.84
C GLN A 39 -10.98 -13.16 -15.35
N ARG A 40 -10.62 -14.03 -14.39
CA ARG A 40 -11.49 -15.08 -13.88
C ARG A 40 -12.74 -14.54 -13.19
N TYR A 41 -12.60 -13.44 -12.46
CA TYR A 41 -13.68 -12.84 -11.67
C TYR A 41 -14.32 -11.62 -12.34
N GLY A 42 -13.96 -11.32 -13.59
CA GLY A 42 -14.64 -10.32 -14.42
C GLY A 42 -14.31 -8.86 -14.10
N PHE A 43 -13.18 -8.62 -13.43
CA PHE A 43 -12.64 -7.29 -13.14
C PHE A 43 -11.72 -6.78 -14.26
N TRP A 44 -11.35 -7.65 -15.21
CA TRP A 44 -10.56 -7.32 -16.39
C TRP A 44 -11.26 -6.30 -17.28
N ASP A 45 -10.95 -5.02 -17.09
CA ASP A 45 -11.49 -3.89 -17.87
C ASP A 45 -10.72 -3.71 -19.19
N GLY A 46 -10.72 -4.72 -20.05
CA GLY A 46 -10.02 -4.68 -21.34
C GLY A 46 -8.50 -4.44 -21.25
N GLY A 47 -7.89 -4.75 -20.09
CA GLY A 47 -6.48 -4.49 -19.78
C GLY A 47 -6.23 -3.22 -18.96
N ASN A 48 -7.24 -2.38 -18.68
CA ASN A 48 -7.09 -1.20 -17.82
C ASN A 48 -6.97 -1.55 -16.32
N VAL A 49 -7.34 -2.79 -15.97
CA VAL A 49 -7.10 -3.42 -14.66
C VAL A 49 -6.16 -4.61 -14.92
N SER A 50 -4.89 -4.29 -15.17
CA SER A 50 -3.83 -5.26 -15.41
C SER A 50 -2.64 -5.00 -14.50
N HIS A 51 -1.80 -6.03 -14.37
CA HIS A 51 -0.62 -6.06 -13.52
C HIS A 51 0.62 -6.28 -14.39
N ALA A 52 1.74 -5.64 -14.05
CA ALA A 52 2.99 -5.73 -14.79
C ALA A 52 4.19 -5.89 -13.85
N SER A 53 5.20 -6.63 -14.30
CA SER A 53 6.38 -7.00 -13.49
C SER A 53 7.22 -5.79 -13.06
N ASP A 54 7.32 -4.77 -13.92
CA ASP A 54 8.04 -3.52 -13.68
C ASP A 54 7.19 -2.47 -12.92
N HIS A 55 5.91 -2.76 -12.65
CA HIS A 55 5.00 -1.92 -11.88
C HIS A 55 4.70 -2.59 -10.54
N CYS A 56 3.51 -3.18 -10.35
CA CYS A 56 3.17 -3.81 -9.08
C CYS A 56 3.92 -5.12 -8.81
N GLY A 57 4.54 -5.73 -9.81
CA GLY A 57 5.45 -6.86 -9.59
C GLY A 57 6.78 -6.46 -8.96
N ASN A 58 7.12 -5.16 -8.95
CA ASN A 58 8.33 -4.67 -8.30
C ASN A 58 8.04 -4.38 -6.82
N SER A 59 8.68 -5.14 -5.94
CA SER A 59 8.55 -5.00 -4.47
C SER A 59 8.83 -3.60 -3.92
N SER A 60 9.50 -2.71 -4.66
CA SER A 60 9.70 -1.31 -4.27
C SER A 60 8.45 -0.44 -4.40
N ASN A 61 7.46 -0.90 -5.15
CA ASN A 61 6.25 -0.14 -5.44
C ASN A 61 5.13 -0.44 -4.43
N GLN A 62 5.21 -1.53 -3.67
CA GLN A 62 4.24 -1.83 -2.61
C GLN A 62 5.00 -1.87 -1.30
N VAL A 63 4.82 -0.81 -0.52
CA VAL A 63 5.65 -0.52 0.65
C VAL A 63 4.80 -0.57 1.90
N ILE A 64 5.23 -1.36 2.87
CA ILE A 64 4.77 -1.29 4.24
C ILE A 64 5.78 -0.45 5.01
N TYR A 65 5.32 0.68 5.55
CA TYR A 65 6.11 1.52 6.44
C TYR A 65 6.08 0.96 7.86
N ASP A 66 7.27 0.89 8.47
CA ASP A 66 7.57 0.73 9.89
C ASP A 66 8.36 1.99 10.31
N TRP A 67 7.66 3.04 10.74
CA TRP A 67 8.26 4.34 10.99
C TRP A 67 9.18 4.31 12.19
N ASN A 68 8.83 3.61 13.27
CA ASN A 68 9.62 3.60 14.48
C ASN A 68 10.66 2.45 14.53
N ASN A 69 10.69 1.59 13.51
CA ASN A 69 11.54 0.40 13.41
C ASN A 69 11.35 -0.54 14.61
N ASP A 70 10.11 -0.73 15.05
CA ASP A 70 9.76 -1.66 16.13
C ASP A 70 9.36 -3.05 15.63
N GLY A 71 9.36 -3.26 14.31
CA GLY A 71 8.94 -4.49 13.68
C GLY A 71 7.43 -4.58 13.46
N VAL A 72 6.69 -3.47 13.56
CA VAL A 72 5.23 -3.39 13.38
C VAL A 72 4.91 -2.38 12.28
N GLY A 73 4.32 -2.85 11.18
CA GLY A 73 3.94 -1.94 10.09
C GLY A 73 2.81 -0.99 10.47
N GLU A 74 2.93 0.31 10.19
CA GLU A 74 1.84 1.27 10.41
C GLU A 74 0.95 1.45 9.18
N ARG A 75 1.51 1.32 7.97
CA ARG A 75 0.77 1.58 6.74
C ARG A 75 1.35 0.87 5.53
N MET A 76 0.49 0.30 4.70
CA MET A 76 0.84 -0.14 3.35
C MET A 76 0.33 0.84 2.29
N VAL A 77 1.19 1.15 1.33
CA VAL A 77 0.85 1.97 0.16
C VAL A 77 1.40 1.38 -1.13
N GLU A 78 0.78 1.74 -2.24
CA GLU A 78 1.33 1.57 -3.57
C GLU A 78 1.93 2.89 -4.06
N THR A 79 3.23 2.89 -4.32
CA THR A 79 4.01 3.99 -4.92
C THR A 79 4.33 3.64 -6.37
N GLY A 80 4.86 4.61 -7.14
CA GLY A 80 5.23 4.36 -8.53
C GLY A 80 4.04 4.08 -9.46
N THR A 81 2.82 4.49 -9.06
CA THR A 81 1.65 4.39 -9.93
C THR A 81 1.77 5.40 -11.06
N ASP A 82 1.40 5.01 -12.30
CA ASP A 82 1.54 5.81 -13.52
C ASP A 82 0.73 7.11 -13.50
N GLY A 83 1.19 8.10 -12.73
CA GLY A 83 0.53 9.39 -12.54
C GLY A 83 -0.67 9.40 -11.59
N LEU A 84 -0.99 8.30 -10.89
CA LEU A 84 -2.11 8.25 -9.92
C LEU A 84 -1.70 8.67 -8.51
N GLY A 85 -0.39 8.86 -8.27
CA GLY A 85 0.17 9.24 -6.98
C GLY A 85 0.41 8.04 -6.07
N THR A 86 0.30 8.24 -4.76
CA THR A 86 0.43 7.17 -3.77
C THR A 86 -0.95 6.65 -3.41
N LEU A 87 -1.23 5.37 -3.68
CA LEU A 87 -2.52 4.75 -3.38
C LEU A 87 -2.46 4.02 -2.03
N ASN A 88 -3.56 4.04 -1.29
CA ASN A 88 -3.69 3.23 -0.08
C ASN A 88 -3.99 1.78 -0.44
N CYS A 89 -3.36 0.85 0.27
CA CYS A 89 -3.67 -0.57 0.16
C CYS A 89 -4.63 -0.98 1.28
N ARG A 90 -5.60 -1.83 0.94
CA ARG A 90 -6.41 -2.54 1.93
C ARG A 90 -5.96 -4.00 1.97
N ILE A 91 -5.50 -4.45 3.14
CA ILE A 91 -4.88 -5.77 3.31
C ILE A 91 -5.88 -6.80 3.83
N TYR A 92 -5.69 -8.05 3.42
CA TYR A 92 -6.49 -9.22 3.76
C TYR A 92 -5.56 -10.41 4.00
N GLU A 93 -5.88 -11.24 4.98
CA GLU A 93 -5.10 -12.45 5.30
C GLU A 93 -5.30 -13.55 4.26
N ASP A 94 -6.49 -13.63 3.64
CA ASP A 94 -6.83 -14.78 2.81
C ASP A 94 -7.79 -14.45 1.66
N CYS A 95 -7.82 -15.35 0.68
CA CYS A 95 -8.72 -15.37 -0.45
C CYS A 95 -9.42 -16.73 -0.52
N THR A 96 -10.76 -16.73 -0.54
CA THR A 96 -11.54 -17.96 -0.67
C THR A 96 -11.36 -18.62 -2.04
N GLU A 97 -11.75 -19.89 -2.16
CA GLU A 97 -11.83 -20.61 -3.45
C GLU A 97 -12.70 -19.89 -4.50
N THR A 98 -13.69 -19.11 -4.05
CA THR A 98 -14.55 -18.30 -4.91
C THR A 98 -13.96 -16.95 -5.27
N GLY A 99 -12.69 -16.69 -4.95
CA GLY A 99 -12.03 -15.42 -5.27
C GLY A 99 -12.51 -14.26 -4.42
N LYS A 100 -12.83 -14.46 -3.14
CA LYS A 100 -13.23 -13.38 -2.26
C LYS A 100 -12.13 -13.12 -1.24
N PHE A 101 -11.64 -11.88 -1.19
CA PHE A 101 -10.72 -11.46 -0.13
C PHE A 101 -11.48 -11.34 1.18
N ILE A 102 -10.96 -12.00 2.22
CA ILE A 102 -11.59 -12.13 3.53
C ILE A 102 -10.58 -11.79 4.63
N ASN A 103 -11.08 -11.63 5.86
CA ASN A 103 -10.27 -11.31 7.03
C ASN A 103 -9.39 -10.06 6.81
N PRO A 104 -10.02 -8.87 6.68
CA PRO A 104 -9.26 -7.64 6.52
C PRO A 104 -8.40 -7.37 7.76
N ILE A 105 -7.15 -6.98 7.54
CA ILE A 105 -6.17 -6.72 8.58
C ILE A 105 -5.48 -5.38 8.39
N SER A 106 -4.85 -4.88 9.45
CA SER A 106 -3.95 -3.73 9.39
C SER A 106 -2.52 -4.16 9.07
N ALA A 107 -1.69 -3.21 8.61
CA ALA A 107 -0.27 -3.43 8.39
C ALA A 107 0.46 -3.93 9.65
N SER A 108 -0.05 -3.58 10.84
CA SER A 108 0.54 -3.98 12.12
C SER A 108 0.41 -5.47 12.43
N GLN A 109 -0.41 -6.19 11.67
CA GLN A 109 -0.58 -7.63 11.79
C GLN A 109 0.25 -8.40 10.76
N VAL A 110 0.88 -7.69 9.82
CA VAL A 110 1.67 -8.29 8.74
C VAL A 110 3.11 -8.49 9.21
N GLN A 111 3.70 -9.63 8.88
CA GLN A 111 5.08 -9.96 9.17
C GLN A 111 5.85 -10.29 7.88
N VAL A 112 7.17 -10.14 7.94
CA VAL A 112 8.06 -10.61 6.86
C VAL A 112 7.87 -12.12 6.67
N GLY A 113 7.66 -12.54 5.42
CA GLY A 113 7.39 -13.91 5.04
C GLY A 113 5.90 -14.24 4.88
N ASP A 114 4.99 -13.37 5.34
CA ASP A 114 3.56 -13.59 5.16
C ASP A 114 3.17 -13.49 3.68
N LEU A 115 2.30 -14.39 3.25
CA LEU A 115 1.54 -14.23 2.02
C LEU A 115 0.31 -13.38 2.35
N ILE A 116 0.21 -12.20 1.74
CA ILE A 116 -0.93 -11.30 1.94
C ILE A 116 -1.66 -11.05 0.63
N TYR A 117 -2.92 -10.64 0.75
CA TYR A 117 -3.75 -10.17 -0.34
C TYR A 117 -4.06 -8.70 -0.10
N TRP A 118 -4.14 -7.89 -1.15
CA TRP A 118 -4.54 -6.49 -0.99
C TRP A 118 -5.24 -5.94 -2.22
N THR A 119 -6.03 -4.89 -2.00
CA THR A 119 -6.59 -4.11 -3.09
C THR A 119 -6.02 -2.70 -3.11
N THR A 120 -5.87 -2.16 -4.32
CA THR A 120 -5.66 -0.73 -4.57
C THR A 120 -6.75 -0.25 -5.49
N SER A 121 -7.22 0.98 -5.32
CA SER A 121 -8.32 1.55 -6.09
C SER A 121 -8.00 2.96 -6.56
N ALA A 122 -8.41 3.28 -7.78
CA ALA A 122 -8.29 4.62 -8.35
C ALA A 122 -9.50 4.90 -9.26
N GLY A 123 -10.27 5.94 -8.92
CA GLY A 123 -11.53 6.23 -9.60
C GLY A 123 -12.55 5.10 -9.42
N ASN A 124 -13.00 4.51 -10.52
CA ASN A 124 -13.95 3.39 -10.54
C ASN A 124 -13.27 2.01 -10.68
N ARG A 125 -11.94 1.95 -10.65
CA ARG A 125 -11.16 0.72 -10.83
C ARG A 125 -10.59 0.25 -9.50
N THR A 126 -10.53 -1.07 -9.35
CA THR A 126 -9.91 -1.75 -8.22
C THR A 126 -9.07 -2.89 -8.77
N TRP A 127 -7.81 -2.96 -8.33
CA TRP A 127 -6.88 -4.04 -8.62
C TRP A 127 -6.77 -4.94 -7.40
N HIS A 128 -6.64 -6.25 -7.64
CA HIS A 128 -6.59 -7.32 -6.66
C HIS A 128 -5.25 -8.01 -6.75
N HIS A 129 -4.49 -7.92 -5.66
CA HIS A 129 -3.12 -8.33 -5.61
C HIS A 129 -2.91 -9.42 -4.58
N ARG A 130 -1.81 -10.15 -4.75
CA ARG A 130 -1.28 -11.11 -3.79
C ARG A 130 0.24 -11.11 -3.89
N GLY A 131 0.91 -11.31 -2.77
CA GLY A 131 2.37 -11.29 -2.72
C GLY A 131 2.91 -11.68 -1.36
N THR A 132 4.20 -12.02 -1.31
CA THR A 132 4.89 -12.36 -0.08
C THR A 132 5.68 -11.16 0.43
N VAL A 133 5.56 -10.88 1.72
CA VAL A 133 6.23 -9.75 2.37
C VAL A 133 7.71 -10.03 2.54
N THR A 134 8.54 -9.05 2.21
CA THR A 134 10.01 -9.14 2.26
C THR A 134 10.60 -8.02 3.10
N ALA A 135 11.64 -8.33 3.87
CA ALA A 135 12.31 -7.35 4.73
C ALA A 135 13.01 -6.22 3.96
N THR A 136 13.30 -6.44 2.67
CA THR A 136 13.96 -5.47 1.80
C THR A 136 13.20 -5.37 0.49
N ALA A 137 12.90 -4.16 0.05
CA ALA A 137 12.44 -3.92 -1.31
C ALA A 137 13.63 -3.96 -2.31
N GLU A 138 13.39 -4.49 -3.50
CA GLU A 138 14.38 -4.50 -4.58
C GLU A 138 14.96 -3.10 -4.84
N GLY A 139 16.29 -2.99 -4.97
CA GLY A 139 16.98 -1.71 -5.14
C GLY A 139 17.07 -0.83 -3.88
N HIS A 140 16.44 -1.23 -2.78
CA HIS A 140 16.39 -0.45 -1.54
C HIS A 140 16.50 -1.33 -0.28
N PRO A 141 17.69 -1.85 0.03
CA PRO A 141 17.90 -2.69 1.21
C PRO A 141 17.70 -1.96 2.54
N ASN A 142 17.85 -0.62 2.55
CA ASN A 142 17.50 0.27 3.65
C ASN A 142 16.96 1.58 3.05
N ARG A 143 15.66 1.85 3.09
CA ARG A 143 15.13 3.21 2.82
C ARG A 143 15.13 4.03 4.10
N SER A 144 16.30 4.13 4.74
CA SER A 144 16.55 5.06 5.84
C SER A 144 16.39 6.50 5.37
#